data_AF-A0A817SFB9-F1
#
_entry.id   AF-A0A817SFB9-F1
#
_cell.length_a   1.000
_cell.length_b   1.000
_cell.length_c   1.000
_cell.angle_alpha   90.00
_cell.angle_beta   90.00
_cell.angle_gamma   90.00
#
_symmetry.space_group_name_H-M   'P 1'
#
loop_
_entity.id
_entity.type
_entity.pdbx_description
1 polymer ?
#
loop_
_entity_poly.entity_id
_entity_poly.type
_entity_poly.pdbx_seq_one_letter_code
_entity_poly.pdbx_strand_id
1 'polypeptide(L)'
;MSSKKQLPNIIICGTPSVGKSRLCQELCSLNKLLKYININDLATQNKYLLEYDEENQCEILDDDAINDYIYGTYFQKLLPSGIVIDYHSAGIIPDNNHIHEKKIEQIIQFENFQVCLHEAREAFDESIVHELINETENDLKNNIKYLLKWIDRWPLIDIID
;
A
#
# COMPACT_ATOMS: atom_id res chain seq x y z
N MET A 1 -24.84 -3.24 -18.75
CA MET A 1 -24.25 -3.56 -17.43
C MET A 1 -23.13 -4.55 -17.66
N SER A 2 -21.90 -4.07 -17.49
CA SER A 2 -20.69 -4.90 -17.50
C SER A 2 -20.25 -5.10 -16.06
N SER A 3 -20.00 -6.34 -15.65
CA SER A 3 -19.48 -6.66 -14.32
C SER A 3 -17.96 -6.61 -14.34
N LYS A 4 -17.34 -5.88 -13.42
CA LYS A 4 -15.87 -5.83 -13.26
C LYS A 4 -15.50 -6.38 -11.88
N LYS A 5 -14.39 -7.11 -11.79
CA LYS A 5 -13.84 -7.49 -10.48
C LYS A 5 -13.40 -6.23 -9.74
N GLN A 6 -14.01 -5.96 -8.58
CA GLN A 6 -13.46 -5.00 -7.65
C GLN A 6 -12.27 -5.67 -6.98
N LEU A 7 -11.14 -5.00 -7.02
CA LEU A 7 -9.93 -5.38 -6.32
C LEU A 7 -9.68 -4.39 -5.18
N PRO A 8 -9.15 -4.88 -4.05
CA PRO A 8 -8.80 -4.02 -2.94
C PRO A 8 -7.66 -3.06 -3.30
N ASN A 9 -7.61 -1.94 -2.59
CA ASN A 9 -6.42 -1.12 -2.48
C ASN A 9 -5.70 -1.51 -1.18
N ILE A 10 -4.42 -1.87 -1.30
CA ILE A 10 -3.61 -2.43 -0.23
C ILE A 10 -2.39 -1.52 0.00
N ILE A 11 -2.14 -1.17 1.25
CA ILE A 11 -0.86 -0.59 1.67
C ILE A 11 -0.05 -1.70 2.33
N ILE A 12 1.19 -1.90 1.88
CA ILE A 12 2.15 -2.77 2.50
C ILE A 12 3.18 -1.90 3.24
N CYS A 13 3.08 -1.88 4.57
CA CYS A 13 3.96 -1.10 5.44
C CYS A 13 4.84 -1.98 6.34
N GLY A 14 5.82 -1.38 7.02
CA GLY A 14 6.74 -2.11 7.87
C GLY A 14 8.16 -1.56 7.84
N THR A 15 8.96 -1.97 8.81
CA THR A 15 10.35 -1.49 8.94
C THR A 15 11.16 -1.75 7.67
N PRO A 16 12.15 -0.91 7.35
CA PRO A 16 13.06 -1.16 6.23
C PRO A 16 13.66 -2.58 6.28
N SER A 17 13.91 -3.16 5.11
CA SER A 17 14.54 -4.49 4.94
C SER A 17 13.73 -5.74 5.32
N VAL A 18 12.46 -5.62 5.73
CA VAL A 18 11.58 -6.78 6.01
C VAL A 18 11.00 -7.50 4.77
N GLY A 19 11.45 -7.12 3.57
CA GLY A 19 11.05 -7.78 2.32
C GLY A 19 9.74 -7.29 1.66
N LYS A 20 9.21 -6.12 2.07
CA LYS A 20 7.99 -5.50 1.51
C LYS A 20 7.99 -5.43 -0.02
N SER A 21 9.03 -4.83 -0.59
CA SER A 21 9.12 -4.62 -2.04
C SER A 21 9.12 -5.94 -2.80
N ARG A 22 9.82 -6.95 -2.28
CA ARG A 22 9.83 -8.29 -2.89
C ARG A 22 8.43 -8.92 -2.85
N LEU A 23 7.74 -8.87 -1.72
CA LEU A 23 6.38 -9.36 -1.63
C LEU A 23 5.45 -8.65 -2.62
N CYS A 24 5.49 -7.31 -2.67
CA CYS A 24 4.65 -6.53 -3.57
C CYS A 24 4.91 -6.86 -5.04
N GLN A 25 6.19 -6.97 -5.42
CA GLN A 25 6.61 -7.34 -6.76
C GLN A 25 6.13 -8.75 -7.12
N GLU A 26 6.34 -9.75 -6.25
CA GLU A 26 5.90 -11.12 -6.51
C GLU A 26 4.36 -11.20 -6.58
N LEU A 27 3.64 -10.57 -5.66
CA LEU A 27 2.18 -10.50 -5.66
C LEU A 27 1.62 -9.90 -6.97
N CYS A 28 2.12 -8.73 -7.36
CA CYS A 28 1.68 -8.07 -8.60
C CYS A 28 2.18 -8.80 -9.86
N SER A 29 3.26 -9.58 -9.75
CA SER A 29 3.71 -10.44 -10.85
C SER A 29 2.72 -11.57 -11.12
N LEU A 30 2.10 -12.11 -10.07
CA LEU A 30 1.13 -13.21 -10.13
C LEU A 30 -0.30 -12.73 -10.40
N ASN A 31 -0.67 -11.52 -9.97
CA ASN A 31 -1.95 -10.90 -10.28
C ASN A 31 -1.76 -9.59 -11.05
N LYS A 32 -1.79 -9.68 -12.39
CA LYS A 32 -1.57 -8.56 -13.32
C LYS A 32 -2.66 -7.48 -13.29
N LEU A 33 -3.77 -7.73 -12.59
CA LEU A 33 -4.79 -6.71 -12.40
C LEU A 33 -4.41 -5.73 -11.28
N LEU A 34 -3.41 -6.06 -10.46
CA LEU A 34 -2.88 -5.18 -9.44
C LEU A 34 -1.83 -4.23 -10.01
N LYS A 35 -1.83 -2.99 -9.52
CA LYS A 35 -0.86 -1.95 -9.84
C LYS A 35 0.05 -1.72 -8.65
N TYR A 36 1.30 -2.12 -8.81
CA TYR A 36 2.36 -1.84 -7.84
C TYR A 36 2.82 -0.38 -7.90
N ILE A 37 2.97 0.23 -6.73
CA ILE A 37 3.52 1.57 -6.52
C ILE A 37 4.54 1.49 -5.37
N ASN A 38 5.81 1.75 -5.66
CA ASN A 38 6.83 1.97 -4.64
C ASN A 38 6.96 3.48 -4.40
N ILE A 39 6.80 3.92 -3.16
CA ILE A 39 6.81 5.35 -2.86
C ILE A 39 8.20 5.98 -3.01
N ASN A 40 9.27 5.26 -2.64
CA ASN A 40 10.63 5.78 -2.79
C ASN A 40 10.99 6.01 -4.27
N ASP A 41 10.62 5.05 -5.13
CA ASP A 41 10.81 5.19 -6.57
C ASP A 41 9.98 6.35 -7.13
N LEU A 42 8.73 6.49 -6.68
CA LEU A 42 7.84 7.58 -7.09
C LEU A 42 8.41 8.94 -6.69
N ALA A 43 8.86 9.08 -5.45
CA ALA A 43 9.44 10.32 -4.95
C ALA A 43 10.71 10.70 -5.73
N THR A 44 11.60 9.72 -5.95
CA THR A 44 12.84 9.93 -6.73
C THR A 44 12.54 10.35 -8.17
N GLN A 45 11.62 9.67 -8.85
CA GLN A 45 11.28 9.94 -10.25
C GLN A 45 10.61 11.32 -10.45
N ASN A 46 9.79 11.74 -9.49
CA ASN A 46 9.05 13.01 -9.56
C ASN A 46 9.76 14.16 -8.83
N LYS A 47 10.90 13.90 -8.18
CA LYS A 47 11.67 14.87 -7.38
C LYS A 47 10.88 15.42 -6.19
N TYR A 48 10.11 14.56 -5.51
CA TYR A 48 9.39 14.88 -4.28
C TYR A 48 10.27 14.59 -3.06
N LEU A 49 11.41 15.27 -3.01
CA LEU A 49 12.42 15.17 -1.96
C LEU A 49 12.60 16.56 -1.37
N LEU A 50 12.54 16.68 -0.04
CA LEU A 50 12.69 17.95 0.67
C LEU A 50 14.16 18.27 0.93
N GLU A 51 14.84 17.39 1.65
CA GLU A 51 16.23 17.53 2.03
C GLU A 51 16.88 16.17 2.28
N TYR A 52 18.22 16.14 2.38
CA TYR A 52 18.97 14.95 2.71
C TYR A 52 19.35 14.97 4.19
N ASP A 53 18.97 13.93 4.93
CA ASP A 53 19.37 13.71 6.32
C ASP A 53 20.76 13.05 6.35
N GLU A 54 21.78 13.84 6.68
CA GLU A 54 23.16 13.36 6.77
C GLU A 54 23.39 12.37 7.91
N GLU A 55 22.63 12.47 9.00
CA GLU A 55 22.78 11.59 10.18
C GLU A 55 22.28 10.19 9.87
N ASN A 56 21.10 10.10 9.25
CA ASN A 56 20.46 8.83 8.91
C ASN A 56 20.80 8.34 7.49
N GLN A 57 21.53 9.13 6.71
CA GLN A 57 21.93 8.85 5.33
C GLN A 57 20.74 8.53 4.41
N CYS A 58 19.67 9.32 4.50
CA CYS A 58 18.45 9.13 3.73
C CYS A 58 17.85 10.44 3.21
N GLU A 59 17.03 10.35 2.16
CA GLU A 59 16.26 11.48 1.66
C GLU A 59 14.98 11.64 2.49
N ILE A 60 14.68 12.88 2.88
CA ILE A 60 13.40 13.26 3.46
C ILE A 60 12.42 13.48 2.31
N LEU A 61 11.32 12.73 2.32
CA LEU A 61 10.30 12.79 1.26
C LEU A 61 9.33 13.96 1.49
N ASP A 62 8.83 14.53 0.39
CA ASP A 62 7.72 15.47 0.41
C ASP A 62 6.39 14.70 0.41
N ASP A 63 5.94 14.32 1.61
CA ASP A 63 4.75 13.49 1.81
C ASP A 63 3.48 14.14 1.21
N ASP A 64 3.35 15.47 1.30
CA ASP A 64 2.22 16.21 0.73
C ASP A 64 2.19 16.10 -0.80
N ALA A 65 3.33 16.33 -1.46
CA ALA A 65 3.43 16.20 -2.91
C ALA A 65 3.19 14.76 -3.40
N ILE A 66 3.68 13.77 -2.65
CA ILE A 66 3.45 12.35 -2.93
C ILE A 66 1.96 12.02 -2.82
N ASN A 67 1.31 12.47 -1.75
CA ASN A 67 -0.10 12.26 -1.48
C ASN A 67 -0.99 12.89 -2.58
N ASP A 68 -0.71 14.14 -2.95
CA ASP A 68 -1.41 14.83 -4.03
C ASP A 68 -1.26 14.09 -5.37
N TYR A 69 -0.03 13.62 -5.68
CA TYR A 69 0.23 12.85 -6.89
C TYR A 69 -0.55 11.53 -6.89
N ILE A 70 -0.51 10.77 -5.79
CA ILE A 70 -1.21 9.49 -5.67
C ILE A 70 -2.71 9.71 -5.83
N TYR A 71 -3.25 10.74 -5.17
CA TYR A 71 -4.66 11.06 -5.24
C TYR A 71 -5.08 11.43 -6.67
N GLY A 72 -4.40 12.39 -7.28
CA GLY A 72 -4.67 12.86 -8.63
C GLY A 72 -4.53 11.76 -9.69
N THR A 73 -3.57 10.87 -9.53
CA THR A 73 -3.26 9.82 -10.54
C THR A 73 -4.13 8.58 -10.38
N TYR A 74 -4.32 8.10 -9.14
CA TYR A 74 -4.90 6.78 -8.88
C TYR A 74 -6.27 6.86 -8.21
N PHE A 75 -6.52 7.84 -7.35
CA PHE A 75 -7.73 7.91 -6.51
C PHE A 75 -8.78 8.96 -6.93
N GLN A 76 -8.50 9.77 -7.96
CA GLN A 76 -9.46 10.71 -8.55
C GLN A 76 -10.61 9.98 -9.27
N LYS A 77 -10.38 8.74 -9.70
CA LYS A 77 -11.40 7.91 -10.36
C LYS A 77 -12.57 7.61 -9.41
N LEU A 78 -13.77 7.45 -9.97
CA LEU A 78 -14.98 7.11 -9.23
C LEU A 78 -14.82 5.86 -8.35
N LEU A 79 -14.05 4.87 -8.83
CA LEU A 79 -13.76 3.62 -8.11
C LEU A 79 -12.29 3.22 -8.33
N PRO A 80 -11.36 3.73 -7.50
CA PRO A 80 -9.97 3.27 -7.52
C PRO A 80 -9.90 1.84 -7.00
N SER A 81 -9.17 0.98 -7.70
CA SER A 81 -9.19 -0.45 -7.41
C SER A 81 -7.92 -1.14 -7.88
N GLY A 82 -7.45 -2.10 -7.07
CA GLY A 82 -6.30 -2.93 -7.37
C GLY A 82 -4.96 -2.23 -7.19
N ILE A 83 -4.87 -1.21 -6.34
CA ILE A 83 -3.61 -0.52 -6.05
C ILE A 83 -2.87 -1.23 -4.92
N VAL A 84 -1.56 -1.46 -5.07
CA VAL A 84 -0.68 -1.99 -4.02
C VAL A 84 0.45 -1.00 -3.80
N ILE A 85 0.43 -0.32 -2.65
CA ILE A 85 1.44 0.67 -2.25
C ILE A 85 2.46 -0.01 -1.34
N ASP A 86 3.76 0.16 -1.64
CA ASP A 86 4.88 -0.25 -0.81
C ASP A 86 5.54 0.98 -0.19
N TYR A 87 5.45 1.09 1.12
CA TYR A 87 6.10 2.15 1.87
C TYR A 87 6.52 1.69 3.26
N HIS A 88 7.39 2.44 3.94
CA HIS A 88 7.86 2.06 5.27
C HIS A 88 6.90 2.47 6.39
N SER A 89 6.22 3.61 6.25
CA SER A 89 5.19 4.06 7.19
C SER A 89 3.78 3.86 6.63
N ALA A 90 2.80 3.73 7.51
CA ALA A 90 1.39 3.79 7.16
C ALA A 90 0.90 5.24 6.95
N GLY A 91 1.71 6.25 7.30
CA GLY A 91 1.31 7.67 7.28
C GLY A 91 1.21 8.33 5.89
N ILE A 92 1.79 7.75 4.84
CA ILE A 92 1.54 8.22 3.47
C ILE A 92 0.20 7.69 3.00
N ILE A 93 -0.80 8.50 3.26
CA ILE A 93 -2.17 8.38 2.80
C ILE A 93 -2.57 9.79 2.37
N PRO A 94 -3.19 9.97 1.20
CA PRO A 94 -3.78 11.26 0.87
C PRO A 94 -4.76 11.67 1.99
N ASP A 95 -4.40 12.77 2.65
CA ASP A 95 -4.72 13.14 4.03
C ASP A 95 -6.16 12.85 4.49
N ASN A 96 -6.24 12.43 5.75
CA ASN A 96 -7.43 12.17 6.56
C ASN A 96 -8.35 13.39 6.74
N ASN A 97 -8.00 14.57 6.22
CA ASN A 97 -8.86 15.75 6.24
C ASN A 97 -9.60 16.03 4.91
N HIS A 98 -9.33 15.29 3.83
CA HIS A 98 -9.97 15.52 2.53
C HIS A 98 -10.57 14.28 1.84
N ILE A 99 -10.61 13.11 2.49
CA ILE A 99 -11.22 11.91 1.92
C ILE A 99 -12.44 11.43 2.72
N HIS A 100 -13.59 11.40 2.05
CA HIS A 100 -14.77 10.63 2.43
C HIS A 100 -14.39 9.16 2.68
N GLU A 101 -14.36 8.74 3.96
CA GLU A 101 -14.58 7.41 4.61
C GLU A 101 -14.39 6.06 3.86
N LYS A 102 -14.05 5.96 2.56
CA LYS A 102 -14.27 4.75 1.74
C LYS A 102 -13.24 4.46 0.64
N LYS A 103 -11.96 4.87 0.76
CA LYS A 103 -10.99 4.66 -0.36
C LYS A 103 -9.79 3.76 -0.07
N ILE A 104 -9.45 3.53 1.20
CA ILE A 104 -8.44 2.53 1.59
C ILE A 104 -9.18 1.43 2.34
N GLU A 105 -9.07 0.22 1.81
CA GLU A 105 -9.85 -0.90 2.31
C GLU A 105 -9.00 -1.82 3.20
N GLN A 106 -7.66 -1.87 3.04
CA GLN A 106 -6.76 -2.65 3.92
C GLN A 106 -5.29 -2.16 3.98
N ILE A 107 -4.66 -2.43 5.14
CA ILE A 107 -3.21 -2.29 5.39
C ILE A 107 -2.66 -3.63 5.84
N ILE A 108 -1.52 -3.99 5.28
CA ILE A 108 -0.85 -5.26 5.50
C ILE A 108 0.58 -4.96 5.90
N GLN A 109 1.02 -5.48 7.03
CA GLN A 109 2.24 -5.02 7.65
C GLN A 109 3.22 -6.12 7.97
N PHE A 110 4.51 -5.79 7.88
CA PHE A 110 5.64 -6.62 8.31
C PHE A 110 6.42 -5.91 9.42
N GLU A 111 6.63 -6.55 10.57
CA GLU A 111 7.51 -5.95 11.58
C GLU A 111 8.14 -6.93 12.57
N ASN A 112 9.27 -6.50 13.14
CA ASN A 112 9.98 -7.15 14.26
C ASN A 112 9.97 -6.28 15.54
N PHE A 113 9.47 -5.02 15.50
CA PHE A 113 9.61 -4.03 16.60
C PHE A 113 8.33 -3.23 16.99
N GLN A 114 7.14 -3.60 16.52
CA GLN A 114 5.83 -3.05 16.92
C GLN A 114 5.58 -1.53 16.69
N VAL A 115 6.52 -0.76 16.12
CA VAL A 115 6.36 0.70 15.93
C VAL A 115 5.44 0.99 14.75
N CYS A 116 5.71 0.40 13.59
CA CYS A 116 4.83 0.52 12.43
C CYS A 116 3.43 -0.06 12.71
N LEU A 117 3.31 -1.02 13.64
CA LEU A 117 2.01 -1.65 13.98
C LEU A 117 1.14 -0.72 14.77
N HIS A 118 1.77 0.03 15.67
CA HIS A 118 1.10 1.08 16.38
C HIS A 118 0.66 2.19 15.41
N GLU A 119 1.58 2.67 14.56
CA GLU A 119 1.26 3.71 13.55
C GLU A 119 0.11 3.30 12.64
N ALA A 120 0.10 2.06 12.12
CA ALA A 120 -0.96 1.58 11.26
C ALA A 120 -2.32 1.51 11.98
N ARG A 121 -2.34 1.09 13.25
CA ARG A 121 -3.56 1.04 14.07
C ARG A 121 -4.03 2.41 14.55
N GLU A 122 -3.14 3.39 14.66
CA GLU A 122 -3.51 4.78 14.94
C GLU A 122 -4.07 5.48 13.70
N ALA A 123 -3.51 5.17 12.52
CA ALA A 123 -3.94 5.75 11.26
C ALA A 123 -5.22 5.13 10.69
N PHE A 124 -5.55 3.89 11.05
CA PHE A 124 -6.66 3.14 10.44
C PHE A 124 -7.44 2.26 11.41
N ASP A 125 -8.65 1.87 10.99
CA ASP A 125 -9.46 0.91 11.73
C ASP A 125 -8.71 -0.43 11.90
N GLU A 126 -8.61 -0.90 13.14
CA GLU A 126 -7.87 -2.14 13.46
C GLU A 126 -8.39 -3.36 12.69
N SER A 127 -9.67 -3.38 12.29
CA SER A 127 -10.26 -4.48 11.52
C SER A 127 -9.70 -4.61 10.10
N ILE A 128 -9.07 -3.54 9.58
CA ILE A 128 -8.46 -3.51 8.24
C ILE A 128 -6.93 -3.58 8.28
N VAL A 129 -6.33 -3.66 9.48
CA VAL A 129 -4.88 -3.77 9.70
C VAL A 129 -4.52 -5.24 9.95
N HIS A 130 -3.70 -5.81 9.08
CA HIS A 130 -3.28 -7.21 9.15
C HIS A 130 -1.76 -7.33 9.29
N GLU A 131 -1.32 -7.95 10.37
CA GLU A 131 0.08 -8.27 10.60
C GLU A 131 0.46 -9.58 9.89
N LEU A 132 1.60 -9.58 9.20
CA LEU A 132 2.18 -10.74 8.53
C LEU A 132 3.64 -10.94 8.97
N ILE A 133 3.98 -12.18 9.28
CA ILE A 133 5.37 -12.59 9.56
C ILE A 133 6.06 -12.87 8.21
N ASN A 134 7.29 -12.39 7.99
CA ASN A 134 8.02 -12.56 6.73
C ASN A 134 9.53 -12.71 6.93
N GLU A 135 9.92 -13.69 7.75
CA GLU A 135 11.32 -13.94 8.10
C GLU A 135 11.98 -14.96 7.17
N THR A 136 11.19 -15.86 6.59
CA THR A 136 11.67 -16.95 5.75
C THR A 136 11.06 -16.93 4.34
N GLU A 137 11.69 -17.64 3.40
CA GLU A 137 11.13 -17.89 2.06
C GLU A 137 9.76 -18.59 2.11
N ASN A 138 9.54 -19.40 3.13
CA ASN A 138 8.26 -20.07 3.31
C ASN A 138 7.18 -19.08 3.75
N ASP A 139 7.53 -18.13 4.61
CA ASP A 139 6.63 -17.05 5.03
C ASP A 139 6.23 -16.20 3.84
N LEU A 140 7.20 -15.78 3.02
CA LEU A 140 6.92 -15.04 1.78
C LEU A 140 5.90 -15.78 0.89
N LYS A 141 6.13 -17.06 0.62
CA LYS A 141 5.22 -17.88 -0.19
C LYS A 141 3.83 -18.00 0.43
N ASN A 142 3.76 -18.15 1.76
CA ASN A 142 2.50 -18.24 2.49
C ASN A 142 1.75 -16.91 2.46
N ASN A 143 2.45 -15.80 2.65
CA ASN A 143 1.92 -14.45 2.57
C ASN A 143 1.34 -14.18 1.19
N ILE A 144 2.09 -14.45 0.12
CA ILE A 144 1.59 -14.30 -1.26
C ILE A 144 0.33 -15.14 -1.48
N LYS A 145 0.35 -16.41 -1.07
CA LYS A 145 -0.80 -17.31 -1.23
C LYS A 145 -2.02 -16.83 -0.43
N TYR A 146 -1.80 -16.31 0.77
CA TYR A 146 -2.83 -15.72 1.61
C TYR A 146 -3.44 -14.50 0.93
N LEU A 147 -2.61 -13.56 0.47
CA LEU A 147 -3.03 -12.34 -0.20
C LEU A 147 -3.80 -12.61 -1.48
N LEU A 148 -3.32 -13.50 -2.34
CA LEU A 148 -4.03 -13.86 -3.57
C LEU A 148 -5.43 -14.44 -3.27
N LYS A 149 -5.50 -15.38 -2.31
CA LYS A 149 -6.79 -15.96 -1.89
C LYS A 149 -7.73 -14.91 -1.29
N TRP A 150 -7.18 -13.95 -0.55
CA TRP A 150 -7.97 -12.89 0.04
C TRP A 150 -8.49 -11.92 -1.03
N ILE A 151 -7.64 -11.48 -1.96
CA ILE A 151 -8.00 -10.65 -3.12
C ILE A 151 -9.06 -11.34 -3.98
N ASP A 152 -9.01 -12.67 -4.12
CA ASP A 152 -9.99 -13.43 -4.89
C ASP A 152 -11.40 -13.47 -4.29
N ARG A 153 -11.56 -13.16 -3.00
CA ARG A 153 -12.87 -13.09 -2.34
C ARG A 153 -13.59 -11.77 -2.59
N TRP A 154 -12.93 -10.79 -3.20
CA TRP A 154 -13.55 -9.51 -3.49
C TRP A 154 -14.61 -9.62 -4.57
N PRO A 155 -15.74 -8.92 -4.41
CA PRO A 155 -16.92 -9.09 -5.25
C PRO A 155 -16.71 -8.55 -6.67
N LEU A 156 -17.56 -9.02 -7.58
CA LEU A 156 -17.80 -8.31 -8.84
C LEU A 156 -18.69 -7.11 -8.54
N ILE A 157 -18.36 -5.97 -9.14
CA ILE A 157 -19.19 -4.77 -9.13
C ILE A 157 -19.80 -4.57 -10.51
N ASP A 158 -21.08 -4.20 -10.52
CA ASP A 158 -21.75 -3.74 -11.73
C ASP A 158 -21.36 -2.29 -12.00
N ILE A 159 -20.82 -2.04 -13.18
CA ILE A 159 -20.53 -0.67 -13.62
C ILE A 159 -21.70 -0.22 -14.51
N ILE A 160 -22.27 0.92 -14.14
CA ILE A 160 -23.20 1.66 -14.99
C ILE A 160 -22.32 2.54 -15.87
N ASP A 161 -22.35 2.28 -17.18
CA ASP A 161 -21.64 3.09 -18.19
C ASP A 161 -22.22 4.51 -18.26
#